data_AF-A0A1A8CXE8-F1
#
_entry.id   AF-A0A1A8CXE8-F1
#
_cell.length_a   1.000
_cell.length_b   1.000
_cell.length_c   1.000
_cell.angle_alpha   90.00
_cell.angle_beta   90.00
_cell.angle_gamma   90.00
#
_symmetry.space_group_name_H-M   'P 1'
#
loop_
_entity.id
_entity.type
_entity.pdbx_description
1 polymer ?
#
loop_
_entity_poly.entity_id
_entity_poly.type
_entity_poly.pdbx_seq_one_letter_code
_entity_poly.pdbx_strand_id
1 'polypeptide(L)'
;QKNMVYTCHRDKNCQINKVTRNRCQYCRLQKCFEVGMSKEAVRNDRNKKKKDVKEEVVLPENYELSGELEELVNKVSKAHQETFPSLCQLGKYTTNSSADHRVQLDLGLWDKFSELSTKCIIKIVEFAKRLPGFTTLTIADQITLLKSACLDILMLRICTRYTPEQDTMTFSDGLTLNRTQMHNAGFGPLTDLVFAFAGQLLPLEMDDTETGLLSAICLICGDRMDLEEPEKVDKLQEPLLEA
;
A
#
# COMPACT_ATOMS: atom_id res chain seq x y z
N GLN A 1 -5.99 -9.83 23.90
CA GLN A 1 -6.97 -8.78 23.57
C GLN A 1 -6.85 -8.50 22.09
N LYS A 2 -7.94 -8.60 21.31
CA LYS A 2 -7.92 -8.32 19.87
C LYS A 2 -7.88 -6.79 19.71
N ASN A 3 -6.88 -6.24 19.02
CA ASN A 3 -6.76 -4.81 18.72
C ASN A 3 -7.87 -4.37 17.75
N MET A 4 -9.13 -4.41 18.22
CA MET A 4 -10.31 -4.16 17.39
C MET A 4 -10.42 -2.66 17.09
N VAL A 5 -10.53 -2.35 15.80
CA VAL A 5 -10.91 -1.02 15.32
C VAL A 5 -12.43 -1.01 15.17
N TYR A 6 -13.10 -0.07 15.84
CA TYR A 6 -14.54 0.10 15.72
C TYR A 6 -14.85 1.32 14.84
N THR A 7 -15.87 1.22 13.99
CA THR A 7 -16.31 2.33 13.12
C THR A 7 -17.72 2.79 13.53
N CYS A 8 -17.97 4.10 13.46
CA CYS A 8 -19.31 4.64 13.62
C CYS A 8 -19.95 4.87 12.25
N HIS A 9 -21.16 4.37 12.05
CA HIS A 9 -21.95 4.55 10.82
C HIS A 9 -22.91 5.74 10.87
N ARG A 10 -22.62 6.73 11.74
CA ARG A 10 -23.37 7.99 11.94
C ARG A 10 -22.35 9.11 12.14
N ASP A 11 -22.76 10.23 12.75
CA ASP A 11 -21.91 11.41 12.97
C ASP A 11 -20.94 11.30 14.17
N LYS A 12 -20.48 10.08 14.51
CA LYS A 12 -19.60 9.82 15.66
C LYS A 12 -20.11 10.33 17.04
N ASN A 13 -21.38 10.72 17.14
CA ASN A 13 -21.97 11.34 18.34
C ASN A 13 -23.17 10.55 18.90
N CYS A 14 -23.09 9.22 18.91
CA CYS A 14 -24.18 8.37 19.38
C CYS A 14 -24.40 8.51 20.90
N GLN A 15 -25.64 8.81 21.32
CA GLN A 15 -26.05 8.84 22.72
C GLN A 15 -25.92 7.45 23.38
N ILE A 16 -25.02 7.31 24.37
CA ILE A 16 -24.78 6.07 25.12
C ILE A 16 -25.50 6.08 26.47
N ASN A 17 -26.56 5.26 26.58
CA ASN A 17 -27.32 4.99 27.80
C ASN A 17 -27.55 3.47 28.00
N LYS A 18 -28.27 3.06 29.06
CA LYS A 18 -28.49 1.64 29.41
C LYS A 18 -29.11 0.82 28.26
N VAL A 19 -29.96 1.44 27.45
CA VAL A 19 -30.68 0.80 26.33
C VAL A 19 -29.89 0.87 25.03
N THR A 20 -29.16 1.96 24.78
CA THR A 20 -28.49 2.23 23.49
C THR A 20 -27.01 1.87 23.46
N ARG A 21 -26.39 1.50 24.59
CA ARG A 21 -24.93 1.26 24.69
C ARG A 21 -24.34 0.22 23.74
N ASN A 22 -25.15 -0.69 23.19
CA ASN A 22 -24.68 -1.71 22.25
C ASN A 22 -24.86 -1.30 20.78
N ARG A 23 -25.50 -0.15 20.49
CA ARG A 23 -25.82 0.28 19.12
C ARG A 23 -24.61 0.78 18.33
N CYS A 24 -23.57 1.26 19.00
CA CYS A 24 -22.34 1.73 18.35
C CYS A 24 -21.15 1.45 19.26
N GLN A 25 -20.29 0.54 18.84
CA GLN A 25 -19.09 0.15 19.61
C GLN A 25 -18.04 1.28 19.62
N TYR A 26 -17.90 2.04 18.52
CA TYR A 26 -17.00 3.19 18.45
C TYR A 26 -17.34 4.25 19.50
N CYS A 27 -18.57 4.80 19.49
CA CYS A 27 -18.97 5.85 20.43
C CYS A 27 -18.99 5.34 21.88
N ARG A 28 -19.23 4.04 22.10
CA ARG A 28 -19.12 3.45 23.44
C ARG A 28 -17.68 3.41 23.93
N LEU A 29 -16.74 2.95 23.09
CA LEU A 29 -15.33 2.89 23.45
C LEU A 29 -14.76 4.31 23.65
N GLN A 30 -15.10 5.26 22.78
CA GLN A 30 -14.74 6.68 22.96
C GLN A 30 -15.22 7.22 24.31
N LYS A 31 -16.48 6.96 24.67
CA LYS A 31 -17.01 7.35 25.99
C LYS A 31 -16.27 6.68 27.15
N CYS A 32 -15.76 5.45 27.01
CA CYS A 32 -14.92 4.82 28.02
C CYS A 32 -13.60 5.58 28.22
N PHE A 33 -12.97 6.06 27.14
CA PHE A 33 -11.77 6.89 27.23
C PHE A 33 -12.06 8.29 27.80
N GLU A 34 -13.18 8.91 27.41
CA GLU A 34 -13.61 10.21 27.94
C GLU A 34 -13.81 10.20 29.47
N VAL A 35 -14.30 9.08 30.02
CA VAL A 35 -14.43 8.92 31.49
C VAL A 35 -13.13 8.46 32.18
N GLY A 36 -12.01 8.41 31.44
CA GLY A 36 -10.66 8.17 31.99
C GLY A 36 -10.24 6.71 32.10
N MET A 37 -10.86 5.78 31.38
CA MET A 37 -10.37 4.39 31.35
C MET A 37 -9.05 4.31 30.57
N SER A 38 -7.99 3.80 31.19
CA SER A 38 -6.69 3.61 30.53
C SER A 38 -6.64 2.28 29.77
N LYS A 39 -6.17 2.33 28.51
CA LYS A 39 -5.92 1.16 27.66
C LYS A 39 -4.73 0.34 28.18
N GLU A 40 -3.76 1.00 28.79
CA GLU A 40 -2.50 0.46 29.31
C GLU A 40 -2.69 -0.28 30.64
N ALA A 41 -3.76 0.04 31.38
CA ALA A 41 -4.09 -0.61 32.65
C ALA A 41 -4.66 -2.03 32.50
N VAL A 42 -4.96 -2.47 31.27
CA VAL A 42 -5.61 -3.77 31.03
C VAL A 42 -4.58 -4.90 30.98
N ARG A 43 -4.34 -5.54 32.13
CA ARG A 43 -3.42 -6.69 32.24
C ARG A 43 -3.91 -7.90 31.43
N ASN A 44 -3.05 -8.48 30.60
CA ASN A 44 -3.27 -9.80 29.99
C ASN A 44 -2.82 -10.88 30.98
N ASP A 45 -3.72 -11.34 31.83
CA ASP A 45 -3.43 -12.52 32.65
C ASP A 45 -4.67 -13.38 32.91
N ARG A 46 -4.69 -14.53 32.22
CA ARG A 46 -4.87 -15.86 32.82
C ARG A 46 -4.77 -16.95 31.75
N ASN A 47 -3.62 -17.62 31.74
CA ASN A 47 -3.51 -19.02 31.31
C ASN A 47 -4.57 -19.85 32.06
N LYS A 48 -5.52 -20.47 31.35
CA LYS A 48 -6.33 -21.56 31.90
C LYS A 48 -6.54 -22.65 30.85
N LYS A 49 -6.01 -23.83 31.19
CA LYS A 49 -6.07 -25.10 30.46
C LYS A 49 -7.50 -25.55 30.15
N LYS A 50 -7.65 -26.14 28.97
CA LYS A 50 -8.66 -27.09 28.43
C LYS A 50 -9.84 -27.48 29.34
N LYS A 51 -11.05 -27.40 28.76
CA LYS A 51 -12.06 -28.46 28.86
C LYS A 51 -13.07 -28.37 27.70
N ASP A 52 -13.24 -29.48 26.99
CA ASP A 52 -14.24 -29.76 25.96
C ASP A 52 -15.67 -29.50 26.46
N VAL A 53 -16.49 -28.80 25.65
CA VAL A 53 -17.93 -29.03 25.50
C VAL A 53 -18.33 -28.62 24.07
N LYS A 54 -19.00 -29.53 23.36
CA LYS A 54 -19.69 -29.30 22.08
C LYS A 54 -20.95 -28.46 22.32
N GLU A 55 -21.08 -27.32 21.64
CA GLU A 55 -22.37 -26.66 21.38
C GLU A 55 -22.33 -26.03 19.99
N GLU A 56 -23.27 -26.45 19.14
CA GLU A 56 -23.53 -25.87 17.83
C GLU A 56 -24.03 -24.42 18.00
N VAL A 57 -23.24 -23.45 17.57
CA VAL A 57 -23.64 -22.05 17.47
C VAL A 57 -23.04 -21.46 16.19
N VAL A 58 -23.91 -20.93 15.34
CA VAL A 58 -23.61 -20.22 14.09
C VAL A 58 -22.51 -19.18 14.33
N LEU A 59 -21.35 -19.39 13.71
CA LEU A 59 -20.19 -18.50 13.81
C LEU A 59 -20.47 -17.20 13.03
N PRO A 60 -20.18 -16.02 13.59
CA PRO A 60 -19.80 -14.88 12.77
C PRO A 60 -18.42 -15.18 12.21
N GLU A 61 -18.23 -15.05 10.89
CA GLU A 61 -16.94 -15.17 10.22
C GLU A 61 -15.90 -14.25 10.89
N ASN A 62 -15.14 -14.79 11.85
CA ASN A 62 -13.82 -14.28 12.14
C ASN A 62 -12.96 -14.80 10.99
N TYR A 63 -12.68 -13.95 10.01
CA TYR A 63 -11.57 -14.17 9.07
C TYR A 63 -10.28 -14.17 9.90
N GLU A 64 -9.93 -15.32 10.49
CA GLU A 64 -8.59 -15.54 11.01
C GLU A 64 -7.74 -15.88 9.79
N LEU A 65 -6.88 -14.94 9.39
CA LEU A 65 -5.88 -15.14 8.34
C LEU A 65 -5.12 -16.44 8.66
N SER A 66 -5.05 -17.37 7.70
CA SER A 66 -4.21 -18.56 7.86
C SER A 66 -2.76 -18.12 8.14
N GLY A 67 -2.02 -18.84 8.98
CA GLY A 67 -0.63 -18.50 9.28
C GLY A 67 0.25 -18.42 8.03
N GLU A 68 -0.11 -19.16 6.97
CA GLU A 68 0.55 -19.10 5.67
C GLU A 68 0.31 -17.76 4.95
N LEU A 69 -0.90 -17.20 5.07
CA LEU A 69 -1.29 -15.94 4.47
C LEU A 69 -0.61 -14.76 5.20
N GLU A 70 -0.50 -14.82 6.52
CA GLU A 70 0.25 -13.83 7.30
C GLU A 70 1.74 -13.84 6.94
N GLU A 71 2.33 -15.02 6.70
CA GLU A 71 3.72 -15.13 6.22
C GLU A 71 3.89 -14.52 4.82
N LEU A 72 2.91 -14.72 3.93
CA LEU A 72 2.89 -14.10 2.60
C LEU A 72 2.89 -12.57 2.71
N VAL A 73 1.95 -12.00 3.46
CA VAL A 73 1.84 -10.54 3.69
C VAL A 73 3.17 -9.97 4.19
N ASN A 74 3.77 -10.62 5.19
CA ASN A 74 5.05 -10.19 5.76
C ASN A 74 6.19 -10.22 4.73
N LYS A 75 6.26 -11.26 3.88
CA LYS A 75 7.27 -11.36 2.81
C LYS A 75 7.08 -10.26 1.77
N VAL A 76 5.84 -10.00 1.34
CA VAL A 76 5.53 -8.96 0.36
C VAL A 76 5.84 -7.57 0.91
N SER A 77 5.39 -7.28 2.13
CA SER A 77 5.65 -6.00 2.82
C SER A 77 7.15 -5.73 2.95
N LYS A 78 7.91 -6.72 3.42
CA LYS A 78 9.37 -6.62 3.52
C LYS A 78 10.04 -6.41 2.16
N ALA A 79 9.63 -7.17 1.14
CA ALA A 79 10.16 -7.01 -0.22
C ALA A 79 9.89 -5.62 -0.78
N HIS A 80 8.71 -5.05 -0.51
CA HIS A 80 8.36 -3.69 -0.92
C HIS A 80 9.26 -2.67 -0.22
N GLN A 81 9.34 -2.69 1.11
CA GLN A 81 10.12 -1.73 1.89
C GLN A 81 11.63 -1.76 1.56
N GLU A 82 12.21 -2.95 1.34
CA GLU A 82 13.63 -3.09 0.96
C GLU A 82 13.95 -2.58 -0.45
N THR A 83 12.94 -2.54 -1.33
CA THR A 83 13.11 -2.09 -2.72
C THR A 83 12.55 -0.70 -2.98
N PHE A 84 11.82 -0.14 -2.02
CA PHE A 84 11.21 1.17 -2.11
C PHE A 84 11.07 1.76 -0.69
N PRO A 85 12.08 2.53 -0.21
CA PRO A 85 12.04 3.09 1.14
C PRO A 85 10.87 4.06 1.30
N SER A 86 10.29 4.14 2.49
CA SER A 86 9.14 5.01 2.75
C SER A 86 9.54 6.50 2.70
N LEU A 87 8.59 7.39 2.40
CA LEU A 87 8.85 8.82 2.20
C LEU A 87 9.55 9.49 3.39
N CYS A 88 9.25 9.06 4.63
CA CYS A 88 9.83 9.60 5.85
C CYS A 88 11.29 9.23 6.09
N GLN A 89 11.83 8.23 5.37
CA GLN A 89 13.20 7.75 5.49
C GLN A 89 14.17 8.47 4.54
N LEU A 90 13.65 9.29 3.62
CA LEU A 90 14.44 9.94 2.58
C LEU A 90 14.98 11.30 3.04
N GLY A 91 16.26 11.54 2.79
CA GLY A 91 16.87 12.87 2.89
C GLY A 91 16.41 13.76 1.74
N LYS A 92 15.30 14.48 1.93
CA LYS A 92 14.68 15.29 0.87
C LYS A 92 15.54 16.50 0.50
N TYR A 93 15.67 16.77 -0.79
CA TYR A 93 16.27 17.98 -1.33
C TYR A 93 15.48 18.49 -2.54
N THR A 94 15.60 19.78 -2.84
CA THR A 94 14.90 20.42 -3.96
C THR A 94 15.89 20.98 -4.97
N THR A 95 15.39 21.29 -6.17
CA THR A 95 16.12 22.02 -7.21
C THR A 95 15.29 23.20 -7.68
N ASN A 96 15.95 24.25 -8.16
CA ASN A 96 15.28 25.45 -8.69
C ASN A 96 15.10 25.40 -10.21
N SER A 97 15.53 24.31 -10.88
CA SER A 97 15.43 24.17 -12.34
C SER A 97 13.97 24.21 -12.79
N SER A 98 13.66 25.11 -13.73
CA SER A 98 12.36 25.25 -14.40
C SER A 98 11.14 25.11 -13.47
N ALA A 99 11.19 25.76 -12.31
CA ALA A 99 10.18 25.60 -11.25
C ALA A 99 8.93 26.47 -11.43
N ASP A 100 9.06 27.62 -12.10
CA ASP A 100 8.04 28.67 -12.09
C ASP A 100 6.93 28.47 -13.13
N HIS A 101 7.28 28.03 -14.34
CA HIS A 101 6.32 27.86 -15.44
C HIS A 101 6.54 26.55 -16.20
N ARG A 102 5.46 26.01 -16.77
CA ARG A 102 5.52 24.80 -17.59
C ARG A 102 6.24 25.12 -18.91
N VAL A 103 7.22 24.30 -19.24
CA VAL A 103 7.90 24.25 -20.53
C VAL A 103 7.68 22.88 -21.16
N GLN A 104 8.02 22.71 -22.44
CA GLN A 104 7.83 21.44 -23.12
C GLN A 104 8.66 20.32 -22.49
N LEU A 105 9.94 20.60 -22.19
CA LEU A 105 10.86 19.68 -21.53
C LEU A 105 12.06 20.46 -21.01
N ASP A 106 12.46 20.20 -19.77
CA ASP A 106 13.76 20.60 -19.22
C ASP A 106 14.70 19.39 -19.33
N LEU A 107 15.74 19.49 -20.16
CA LEU A 107 16.67 18.39 -20.41
C LEU A 107 17.42 17.94 -19.16
N GLY A 108 17.75 18.86 -18.25
CA GLY A 108 18.46 18.50 -17.02
C GLY A 108 17.55 17.73 -16.05
N LEU A 109 16.29 18.15 -15.93
CA LEU A 109 15.29 17.40 -15.16
C LEU A 109 14.96 16.06 -15.81
N TRP A 110 14.87 16.01 -17.14
CA TRP A 110 14.67 14.77 -17.89
C TRP A 110 15.80 13.77 -17.67
N ASP A 111 17.06 14.21 -17.71
CA ASP A 111 18.21 13.32 -17.48
C ASP A 111 18.16 12.72 -16.08
N LYS A 112 17.84 13.53 -15.06
CA LYS A 112 17.65 13.04 -13.68
C LYS A 112 16.47 12.09 -13.57
N PHE A 113 15.33 12.44 -14.15
CA PHE A 113 14.13 11.61 -14.14
C PHE A 113 14.38 10.25 -14.82
N SER A 114 15.05 10.23 -15.97
CA SER A 114 15.40 9.03 -16.72
C SER A 114 16.35 8.12 -15.93
N GLU A 115 17.37 8.69 -15.30
CA GLU A 115 18.30 7.97 -14.44
C GLU A 115 17.57 7.34 -13.24
N LEU A 116 16.73 8.12 -12.55
CA LEU A 116 15.97 7.67 -11.38
C LEU A 116 14.92 6.62 -11.75
N SER A 117 14.26 6.78 -12.89
CA SER A 117 13.31 5.79 -13.42
C SER A 117 14.00 4.48 -13.73
N THR A 118 15.17 4.50 -14.39
CA THR A 118 15.97 3.30 -14.66
C THR A 118 16.34 2.57 -13.37
N LYS A 119 16.81 3.31 -12.35
CA LYS A 119 17.09 2.75 -11.02
C LYS A 119 15.84 2.14 -10.37
N CYS A 120 14.69 2.81 -10.49
CA CYS A 120 13.43 2.32 -9.95
C CYS A 120 12.96 1.02 -10.65
N ILE A 121 13.12 0.93 -11.98
CA ILE A 121 12.81 -0.29 -12.75
C ILE A 121 13.64 -1.47 -12.25
N ILE A 122 14.95 -1.28 -12.01
CA ILE A 122 15.81 -2.32 -11.42
C ILE A 122 15.26 -2.75 -10.06
N LYS A 123 14.80 -1.80 -9.24
CA LYS A 123 14.15 -2.09 -7.96
C LYS A 123 12.81 -2.81 -8.07
N ILE A 124 12.04 -2.59 -9.13
CA ILE A 124 10.81 -3.35 -9.42
C ILE A 124 11.16 -4.80 -9.79
N VAL A 125 12.20 -5.03 -10.59
CA VAL A 125 12.68 -6.40 -10.90
C VAL A 125 13.18 -7.10 -9.63
N GLU A 126 13.91 -6.38 -8.78
CA GLU A 126 14.34 -6.87 -7.47
C GLU A 126 13.18 -7.20 -6.53
N PHE A 127 12.10 -6.40 -6.57
CA PHE A 127 10.87 -6.66 -5.82
C PHE A 127 10.19 -7.93 -6.31
N ALA A 128 9.99 -8.04 -7.63
CA ALA A 128 9.39 -9.22 -8.26
C ALA A 128 10.12 -10.51 -7.88
N LYS A 129 11.45 -10.52 -7.94
CA LYS A 129 12.27 -11.68 -7.56
C LYS A 129 12.15 -12.09 -6.08
N ARG A 130 11.74 -11.18 -5.20
CA ARG A 130 11.53 -11.45 -3.77
C ARG A 130 10.10 -11.93 -3.46
N LEU A 131 9.17 -11.81 -4.41
CA LEU A 131 7.81 -12.30 -4.21
C LEU A 131 7.80 -13.84 -4.20
N PRO A 132 7.09 -14.46 -3.25
CA PRO A 132 6.93 -15.92 -3.22
C PRO A 132 6.38 -16.44 -4.56
N GLY A 133 6.99 -17.51 -5.09
CA GLY A 133 6.55 -18.17 -6.32
C GLY A 133 6.91 -17.48 -7.65
N PHE A 134 7.24 -16.18 -7.67
CA PHE A 134 7.53 -15.47 -8.94
C PHE A 134 8.69 -16.10 -9.73
N THR A 135 9.77 -16.48 -9.04
CA THR A 135 10.95 -17.11 -9.67
C THR A 135 10.71 -18.53 -10.17
N THR A 136 9.55 -19.13 -9.87
CA THR A 136 9.15 -20.46 -10.34
C THR A 136 8.36 -20.43 -11.65
N LEU A 137 7.95 -19.23 -12.10
CA LEU A 137 7.37 -19.00 -13.42
C LEU A 137 8.44 -19.10 -14.51
N THR A 138 8.02 -19.31 -15.76
CA THR A 138 8.96 -19.33 -16.89
C THR A 138 9.63 -17.97 -17.06
N ILE A 139 10.83 -17.94 -17.63
CA ILE A 139 11.53 -16.67 -17.86
C ILE A 139 10.76 -15.78 -18.84
N ALA A 140 10.07 -16.39 -19.82
CA ALA A 140 9.19 -15.67 -20.74
C ALA A 140 8.05 -14.97 -19.97
N ASP A 141 7.35 -15.70 -19.10
CA ASP A 141 6.25 -15.15 -18.30
C ASP A 141 6.73 -14.07 -17.33
N GLN A 142 7.86 -14.28 -16.65
CA GLN A 142 8.45 -13.25 -15.78
C GLN A 142 8.72 -11.95 -16.56
N ILE A 143 9.22 -12.04 -17.79
CA ILE A 143 9.46 -10.89 -18.66
C ILE A 143 8.14 -10.24 -19.09
N THR A 144 7.14 -11.03 -19.49
CA THR A 144 5.82 -10.56 -19.91
C THR A 144 5.11 -9.80 -18.79
N LEU A 145 5.07 -10.37 -17.58
CA LEU A 145 4.48 -9.75 -16.40
C LEU A 145 5.19 -8.43 -16.04
N LEU A 146 6.52 -8.44 -15.99
CA LEU A 146 7.29 -7.24 -15.69
C LEU A 146 7.08 -6.15 -16.74
N LYS A 147 7.13 -6.47 -18.04
CA LYS A 147 6.89 -5.50 -19.11
C LYS A 147 5.50 -4.87 -19.02
N SER A 148 4.50 -5.67 -18.65
CA SER A 148 3.11 -5.23 -18.61
C SER A 148 2.77 -4.39 -17.38
N ALA A 149 3.35 -4.71 -16.22
CA ALA A 149 3.02 -4.06 -14.94
C ALA A 149 3.99 -2.95 -14.53
N CYS A 150 5.15 -2.82 -15.19
CA CYS A 150 6.22 -1.91 -14.74
C CYS A 150 5.72 -0.46 -14.60
N LEU A 151 4.97 0.03 -15.59
CA LEU A 151 4.45 1.40 -15.55
C LEU A 151 3.43 1.59 -14.41
N ASP A 152 2.53 0.62 -14.21
CA ASP A 152 1.53 0.65 -13.14
C ASP A 152 2.21 0.75 -11.76
N ILE A 153 3.25 -0.06 -11.54
CA ILE A 153 4.01 -0.08 -10.28
C ILE A 153 4.82 1.21 -10.10
N LEU A 154 5.42 1.76 -11.18
CA LEU A 154 6.09 3.06 -11.14
C LEU A 154 5.12 4.19 -10.74
N MET A 155 3.93 4.21 -11.32
CA MET A 155 2.90 5.22 -11.04
C MET A 155 2.37 5.09 -9.62
N LEU A 156 2.06 3.88 -9.16
CA LEU A 156 1.64 3.64 -7.79
C LEU A 156 2.70 4.12 -6.79
N ARG A 157 3.96 3.71 -6.99
CA ARG A 157 5.10 4.09 -6.14
C ARG A 157 5.33 5.60 -6.09
N ILE A 158 5.29 6.32 -7.21
CA ILE A 158 5.50 7.78 -7.17
C ILE A 158 4.31 8.51 -6.52
N CYS A 159 3.09 7.98 -6.67
CA CYS A 159 1.90 8.57 -6.05
C CYS A 159 1.89 8.41 -4.53
N THR A 160 2.42 7.31 -3.99
CA THR A 160 2.62 7.16 -2.52
C THR A 160 3.75 8.06 -1.98
N ARG A 161 4.46 8.79 -2.84
CA ARG A 161 5.47 9.81 -2.48
C ARG A 161 4.96 11.24 -2.61
N TYR A 162 3.66 11.41 -2.80
CA TYR A 162 3.02 12.72 -2.88
C TYR A 162 2.92 13.39 -1.51
N THR A 163 3.27 14.67 -1.42
CA THR A 163 3.13 15.50 -0.22
C THR A 163 2.10 16.59 -0.49
N PRO A 164 0.86 16.47 0.03
CA PRO A 164 -0.26 17.34 -0.33
C PRO A 164 -0.05 18.81 0.01
N GLU A 165 0.62 19.10 1.13
CA GLU A 165 0.81 20.46 1.64
C GLU A 165 1.69 21.32 0.73
N GLN A 166 2.60 20.70 -0.02
CA GLN A 166 3.50 21.38 -0.94
C GLN A 166 3.19 21.08 -2.42
N ASP A 167 2.23 20.20 -2.71
CA ASP A 167 1.93 19.72 -4.07
C ASP A 167 3.21 19.19 -4.78
N THR A 168 3.98 18.36 -4.06
CA THR A 168 5.26 17.82 -4.52
C THR A 168 5.30 16.29 -4.48
N MET A 169 6.15 15.69 -5.31
CA MET A 169 6.48 14.27 -5.28
C MET A 169 7.99 14.08 -5.05
N THR A 170 8.36 13.08 -4.24
CA THR A 170 9.76 12.80 -3.87
C THR A 170 10.26 11.48 -4.46
N PHE A 171 11.30 11.55 -5.27
CA PHE A 171 11.99 10.38 -5.85
C PHE A 171 12.87 9.66 -4.82
N SER A 172 13.28 8.44 -5.15
CA SER A 172 14.01 7.55 -4.23
C SER A 172 15.40 8.04 -3.81
N ASP A 173 15.98 9.03 -4.48
CA ASP A 173 17.23 9.67 -4.07
C ASP A 173 17.00 10.89 -3.15
N GLY A 174 15.75 11.26 -2.91
CA GLY A 174 15.36 12.44 -2.14
C GLY A 174 15.00 13.67 -2.98
N LEU A 175 15.20 13.64 -4.31
CA LEU A 175 14.82 14.75 -5.18
C LEU A 175 13.31 14.99 -5.06
N THR A 176 12.93 16.19 -4.65
CA THR A 176 11.53 16.59 -4.48
C THR A 176 11.18 17.65 -5.51
N LEU A 177 10.22 17.34 -6.37
CA LEU A 177 9.77 18.18 -7.46
C LEU A 177 8.33 18.61 -7.26
N ASN A 178 8.03 19.88 -7.52
CA ASN A 178 6.65 20.37 -7.55
C ASN A 178 5.93 19.93 -8.84
N ARG A 179 4.62 20.15 -8.93
CA ARG A 179 3.81 19.82 -10.11
C ARG A 179 4.37 20.38 -11.42
N THR A 180 4.84 21.62 -11.44
CA THR A 180 5.43 22.25 -12.64
C THR A 180 6.71 21.54 -13.08
N GLN A 181 7.58 21.21 -12.13
CA GLN A 181 8.82 20.50 -12.39
C GLN A 181 8.57 19.07 -12.85
N MET A 182 7.58 18.38 -12.27
CA MET A 182 7.16 17.05 -12.74
C MET A 182 6.71 17.08 -14.20
N HIS A 183 5.92 18.09 -14.59
CA HIS A 183 5.57 18.31 -15.99
C HIS A 183 6.81 18.49 -16.87
N ASN A 184 7.70 19.38 -16.46
CA ASN A 184 8.90 19.75 -17.20
C ASN A 184 9.95 18.61 -17.26
N ALA A 185 9.91 17.67 -16.31
CA ALA A 185 10.78 16.50 -16.24
C ALA A 185 10.37 15.37 -17.21
N GLY A 186 9.28 15.53 -17.96
CA GLY A 186 8.86 14.59 -19.01
C GLY A 186 7.49 13.94 -18.82
N PHE A 187 6.78 14.20 -17.71
CA PHE A 187 5.39 13.75 -17.57
C PHE A 187 4.45 14.48 -18.53
N GLY A 188 4.73 15.76 -18.80
CA GLY A 188 3.94 16.57 -19.74
C GLY A 188 2.43 16.52 -19.40
N PRO A 189 1.54 16.22 -20.36
CA PRO A 189 0.10 16.14 -20.13
C PRO A 189 -0.34 15.12 -19.06
N LEU A 190 0.46 14.08 -18.79
CA LEU A 190 0.12 13.06 -17.77
C LEU A 190 0.20 13.61 -16.35
N THR A 191 0.91 14.72 -16.14
CA THR A 191 1.16 15.28 -14.80
C THR A 191 -0.14 15.49 -14.03
N ASP A 192 -1.15 16.08 -14.66
CA ASP A 192 -2.39 16.41 -13.98
C ASP A 192 -3.17 15.15 -13.58
N LEU A 193 -3.11 14.09 -14.40
CA LEU A 193 -3.71 12.79 -14.09
C LEU A 193 -2.97 12.07 -12.96
N VAL A 194 -1.63 12.08 -12.97
CA VAL A 194 -0.80 11.42 -11.94
C VAL A 194 -1.02 12.07 -10.57
N PHE A 195 -1.05 13.41 -10.51
CA PHE A 195 -1.35 14.10 -9.26
C PHE A 195 -2.82 13.94 -8.83
N ALA A 196 -3.77 13.87 -9.77
CA ALA A 196 -5.16 13.56 -9.43
C ALA A 196 -5.29 12.16 -8.83
N PHE A 197 -4.61 11.18 -9.41
CA PHE A 197 -4.55 9.81 -8.87
C PHE A 197 -3.90 9.78 -7.49
N ALA A 198 -2.77 10.47 -7.29
CA ALA A 198 -2.16 10.61 -5.96
C ALA A 198 -3.11 11.22 -4.93
N GLY A 199 -3.89 12.25 -5.32
CA GLY A 199 -4.93 12.83 -4.47
C GLY A 199 -6.06 11.84 -4.12
N GLN A 200 -6.42 10.93 -5.04
CA GLN A 200 -7.41 9.88 -4.79
C GLN A 200 -6.90 8.78 -3.86
N LEU A 201 -5.59 8.58 -3.75
CA LEU A 201 -5.00 7.63 -2.79
C LEU A 201 -4.98 8.16 -1.35
N LEU A 202 -4.98 9.48 -1.14
CA LEU A 202 -4.89 10.07 0.21
C LEU A 202 -5.98 9.60 1.18
N PRO A 203 -7.27 9.56 0.81
CA PRO A 203 -8.33 9.13 1.73
C PRO A 203 -8.29 7.63 2.05
N LEU A 204 -7.53 6.84 1.28
CA LEU A 204 -7.37 5.41 1.53
C LEU A 204 -6.39 5.13 2.67
N GLU A 205 -5.55 6.09 3.04
CA GLU A 205 -4.55 5.98 4.11
C GLU A 205 -3.67 4.71 3.98
N MET A 206 -3.33 4.35 2.74
CA MET A 206 -2.62 3.10 2.44
C MET A 206 -1.27 3.02 3.15
N ASP A 207 -1.01 1.90 3.80
CA ASP A 207 0.30 1.62 4.39
C ASP A 207 1.28 0.97 3.38
N ASP A 208 2.53 0.78 3.81
CA ASP A 208 3.57 0.16 2.97
C ASP A 208 3.25 -1.31 2.61
N THR A 209 2.46 -1.99 3.46
CA THR A 209 2.05 -3.38 3.25
C THR A 209 0.99 -3.46 2.17
N GLU A 210 -0.06 -2.66 2.27
CA GLU A 210 -1.14 -2.56 1.27
C GLU A 210 -0.59 -2.10 -0.09
N THR A 211 0.34 -1.14 -0.09
CA THR A 211 1.03 -0.70 -1.31
C THR A 211 1.87 -1.83 -1.92
N GLY A 212 2.54 -2.63 -1.07
CA GLY A 212 3.29 -3.81 -1.47
C GLY A 212 2.40 -4.89 -2.09
N LEU A 213 1.27 -5.19 -1.45
CA LEU A 213 0.27 -6.16 -1.93
C LEU A 213 -0.34 -5.70 -3.25
N LEU A 214 -0.78 -4.44 -3.35
CA LEU A 214 -1.33 -3.90 -4.59
C LEU A 214 -0.30 -3.94 -5.73
N SER A 215 0.97 -3.63 -5.44
CA SER A 215 2.07 -3.78 -6.42
C SER A 215 2.25 -5.23 -6.87
N ALA A 216 2.15 -6.19 -5.95
CA ALA A 216 2.25 -7.61 -6.26
C ALA A 216 1.06 -8.12 -7.10
N ILE A 217 -0.16 -7.67 -6.78
CA ILE A 217 -1.38 -7.97 -7.54
C ILE A 217 -1.30 -7.40 -8.96
N CYS A 218 -0.83 -6.15 -9.13
CA CYS A 218 -0.63 -5.57 -10.47
C CYS A 218 0.42 -6.35 -11.29
N LEU A 219 1.46 -6.86 -10.63
CA LEU A 219 2.54 -7.62 -11.27
C LEU A 219 2.11 -9.03 -11.68
N ILE A 220 1.52 -9.78 -10.75
CA ILE A 220 1.13 -11.18 -10.95
C ILE A 220 -0.33 -11.17 -11.41
N CYS A 221 -0.56 -11.16 -12.72
CA CYS A 221 -1.91 -11.06 -13.30
C CYS A 221 -1.98 -12.00 -14.50
N GLY A 222 -2.89 -12.99 -14.48
CA GLY A 222 -3.02 -13.98 -15.57
C GLY A 222 -3.68 -13.43 -16.83
N ASP A 223 -4.26 -12.23 -16.80
CA ASP A 223 -4.87 -11.57 -17.96
C ASP A 223 -3.84 -10.96 -18.93
N ARG A 224 -2.54 -11.05 -18.65
CA ARG A 224 -1.52 -10.50 -19.57
C ARG A 224 -1.46 -11.34 -20.85
N MET A 225 -1.43 -10.64 -21.99
CA MET A 225 -1.22 -11.28 -23.29
C MET A 225 0.15 -11.96 -23.34
N ASP A 226 0.27 -13.02 -24.13
CA ASP A 226 1.52 -13.76 -24.38
C ASP A 226 2.12 -14.49 -23.16
N LEU A 227 1.29 -14.85 -22.17
CA LEU A 227 1.68 -15.79 -21.11
C LEU A 227 1.66 -17.24 -21.62
N GLU A 228 2.71 -18.00 -21.28
CA GLU A 228 2.83 -19.43 -21.52
C GLU A 228 1.98 -20.23 -20.53
N GLU A 229 1.99 -19.86 -19.24
CA GLU A 229 1.27 -20.54 -18.15
C GLU A 229 0.28 -19.60 -17.39
N PRO A 230 -0.75 -19.01 -18.04
CA PRO A 230 -1.64 -18.02 -17.39
C PRO A 230 -2.37 -18.58 -16.15
N GLU A 231 -2.85 -19.82 -16.20
CA GLU A 231 -3.51 -20.46 -15.04
C GLU A 231 -2.61 -20.59 -13.80
N LYS A 232 -1.30 -20.72 -14.00
CA LYS A 232 -0.32 -20.78 -12.91
C LYS A 232 -0.09 -19.40 -12.32
N VAL A 233 -0.15 -18.35 -13.13
CA VAL A 233 -0.09 -16.96 -12.69
C VAL A 233 -1.33 -16.62 -11.86
N ASP A 234 -2.53 -17.01 -12.30
CA ASP A 234 -3.77 -16.79 -11.54
C ASP A 234 -3.73 -17.44 -10.17
N LYS A 235 -3.34 -18.73 -10.12
CA LYS A 235 -3.15 -19.44 -8.84
C LYS A 235 -2.12 -18.78 -7.92
N LEU A 236 -1.13 -18.10 -8.49
CA LEU A 236 -0.14 -17.35 -7.71
C LEU A 236 -0.68 -16.01 -7.21
N GLN A 237 -1.63 -15.41 -7.93
CA GLN A 237 -2.30 -14.15 -7.56
C GLN A 237 -3.39 -14.35 -6.51
N GLU A 238 -4.13 -15.46 -6.55
CA GLU A 238 -5.22 -15.78 -5.61
C GLU A 238 -4.89 -15.49 -4.14
N PRO A 239 -3.79 -16.03 -3.56
CA PRO A 239 -3.48 -15.77 -2.16
C PRO A 239 -3.06 -14.32 -1.90
N LEU A 240 -2.64 -13.54 -2.90
CA LEU A 240 -2.36 -12.10 -2.73
C LEU A 240 -3.65 -11.28 -2.66
N LEU A 241 -4.73 -11.74 -3.31
CA LEU A 241 -6.05 -11.10 -3.26
C LEU A 241 -6.81 -11.43 -1.98
N GLU A 242 -6.53 -12.59 -1.38
CA GLU A 242 -7.13 -13.00 -0.10
C GLU A 242 -6.44 -12.34 1.12
N ALA A 243 -5.17 -11.94 0.96
CA ALA A 243 -4.31 -11.36 2.01
C ALA A 243 -4.73 -9.94 2.41
#